data_AF-A0A7C6NJ57-F1
#
_entry.id   AF-A0A7C6NJ57-F1
#
_cell.length_a   1.000
_cell.length_b   1.000
_cell.length_c   1.000
_cell.angle_alpha   90.00
_cell.angle_beta   90.00
_cell.angle_gamma   90.00
#
_symmetry.space_group_name_H-M   'P 1'
#
loop_
_entity.id
_entity.type
_entity.pdbx_description
1 polymer ?
#
loop_
_entity_poly.entity_id
_entity_poly.type
_entity_poly.pdbx_seq_one_letter_code
_entity_poly.pdbx_strand_id
1 'polypeptide(L)' 'NTENLKTEAWGGIAVDEKLATSIPGVYAGGDIVTGAATVIKAMGAGKKAARSIIEYLEEKR' A
#
# COMPACT_ATOMS: atom_id res chain seq x y z
N ASN A 1 -16.89 -1.81 -10.16
CA ASN A 1 -15.49 -1.59 -10.55
C ASN A 1 -14.93 -0.48 -9.69
N THR A 2 -13.81 -0.72 -9.02
CA THR A 2 -13.14 0.25 -8.15
C THR A 2 -12.48 1.35 -9.00
N GLU A 3 -13.28 2.26 -9.57
CA GLU A 3 -12.88 3.21 -10.62
C GLU A 3 -11.72 4.15 -10.24
N ASN A 4 -11.40 4.27 -8.96
CA ASN A 4 -10.33 5.15 -8.47
C ASN A 4 -9.08 4.43 -7.96
N LEU A 5 -9.01 3.09 -8.07
CA LEU A 5 -7.84 2.31 -7.65
C LEU A 5 -6.94 2.03 -8.85
N LYS A 6 -5.73 2.60 -8.84
CA LYS A 6 -4.70 2.33 -9.84
C LYS A 6 -4.10 0.95 -9.59
N THR A 7 -3.95 0.19 -10.67
CA THR A 7 -3.33 -1.13 -10.67
C THR A 7 -2.18 -1.16 -11.66
N GLU A 8 -1.21 -2.03 -11.38
CA GLU A 8 -0.14 -2.37 -12.30
C GLU A 8 -0.66 -3.26 -13.44
N ALA A 9 0.08 -3.32 -14.55
CA ALA A 9 -0.31 -4.11 -15.73
C ALA A 9 -0.49 -5.62 -15.44
N TRP A 10 0.14 -6.13 -14.39
CA TRP A 10 0.05 -7.53 -13.97
C TRP A 10 -1.08 -7.80 -12.95
N GLY A 11 -1.83 -6.77 -12.53
CA GLY A 11 -2.97 -6.88 -11.61
C GLY A 11 -2.66 -6.56 -10.15
N GLY A 12 -1.43 -6.20 -9.82
CA GLY A 12 -1.08 -5.67 -8.50
C GLY A 12 -1.63 -4.27 -8.24
N ILE A 13 -1.67 -3.84 -6.98
CA ILE A 13 -2.09 -2.49 -6.62
C ILE A 13 -0.89 -1.55 -6.75
N ALA A 14 -1.06 -0.46 -7.51
CA ALA A 14 -0.05 0.57 -7.63
C ALA A 14 -0.06 1.43 -6.36
N VAL A 15 1.11 1.53 -5.72
CA VAL A 15 1.30 2.32 -4.49
C VAL A 15 2.52 3.22 -4.60
N ASP A 16 2.52 4.28 -3.80
CA ASP A 16 3.68 5.15 -3.64
C ASP A 16 4.73 4.57 -2.66
N GLU A 17 5.77 5.34 -2.37
CA GLU A 17 6.79 4.94 -1.39
C GLU A 17 6.22 4.70 0.01
N LYS A 18 5.14 5.38 0.40
CA LYS A 18 4.45 5.22 1.69
C LYS A 18 3.44 4.07 1.69
N LEU A 19 3.39 3.27 0.62
CA LEU A 19 2.41 2.20 0.42
C LEU A 19 0.96 2.72 0.33
N ALA A 20 0.78 4.01 0.05
CA ALA A 20 -0.51 4.61 -0.19
C ALA A 20 -0.94 4.31 -1.63
N THR A 21 -2.19 3.92 -1.79
CA THR A 21 -2.80 3.72 -3.11
C THR A 21 -3.21 5.07 -3.72
N SER A 22 -3.75 5.04 -4.94
CA SER A 22 -4.38 6.21 -5.54
C SER A 22 -5.62 6.72 -4.80
N ILE A 23 -6.16 5.95 -3.85
CA ILE A 23 -7.29 6.36 -3.01
C ILE A 23 -6.73 6.88 -1.66
N PRO A 24 -6.95 8.15 -1.31
CA PRO A 24 -6.49 8.69 -0.03
C PRO A 24 -7.03 7.90 1.16
N GLY A 25 -6.15 7.50 2.08
CA GLY A 25 -6.50 6.71 3.26
C GLY A 25 -6.56 5.20 3.02
N VAL A 26 -6.33 4.73 1.79
CA VAL A 26 -6.23 3.30 1.47
C VAL A 26 -4.77 2.95 1.16
N TYR A 27 -4.28 1.89 1.81
CA TYR A 27 -2.89 1.42 1.74
C TYR A 27 -2.84 -0.05 1.35
N ALA A 28 -1.78 -0.46 0.65
CA ALA A 28 -1.56 -1.85 0.25
C ALA A 28 -0.08 -2.22 0.37
N GLY A 29 0.22 -3.47 0.74
CA GLY A 29 1.60 -3.94 0.89
C GLY A 29 1.70 -5.47 0.84
N GLY A 30 2.92 -5.97 0.67
CA GLY A 30 3.18 -7.40 0.47
C GLY A 30 3.01 -7.83 -0.98
N ASP A 31 2.66 -9.11 -1.20
CA ASP A 31 2.66 -9.72 -2.53
C ASP A 31 1.73 -9.04 -3.53
N ILE A 32 0.65 -8.42 -3.06
CA ILE A 32 -0.29 -7.65 -3.90
C ILE A 32 0.33 -6.39 -4.52
N VAL A 33 1.45 -5.90 -3.97
CA VAL A 33 2.19 -4.73 -4.46
C VAL A 33 3.48 -5.15 -5.17
N THR A 34 4.23 -6.08 -4.59
CA THR A 34 5.59 -6.42 -5.08
C THR A 34 5.62 -7.63 -6.02
N GLY A 35 4.49 -8.33 -6.20
CA GLY A 35 4.49 -9.69 -6.73
C GLY A 35 5.08 -10.68 -5.71
N ALA A 36 5.28 -11.94 -6.11
CA ALA A 36 5.77 -13.01 -5.24
C ALA A 36 7.04 -12.60 -4.46
N ALA A 37 6.88 -12.28 -3.18
CA ALA A 37 7.95 -11.82 -2.32
C ALA A 37 8.19 -12.80 -1.17
N THR A 38 9.28 -12.56 -0.44
CA THR A 38 9.58 -13.34 0.77
C THR A 38 8.80 -12.79 1.95
N VAL A 39 8.50 -13.65 2.93
CA VAL A 39 7.77 -13.29 4.16
C VAL A 39 8.38 -12.07 4.87
N ILE A 40 9.71 -11.94 4.85
CA ILE A 40 10.43 -10.80 5.46
C ILE A 40 10.07 -9.48 4.78
N LYS A 41 9.97 -9.47 3.44
CA LYS A 41 9.57 -8.27 2.68
C LYS A 41 8.12 -7.92 2.94
N ALA A 42 7.23 -8.91 3.03
CA ALA A 42 5.83 -8.69 3.37
C ALA A 42 5.68 -8.07 4.78
N MET A 43 6.43 -8.55 5.78
CA MET A 43 6.43 -7.93 7.10
C MET A 43 6.97 -6.50 7.09
N GLY A 44 8.06 -6.25 6.36
CA GLY A 44 8.63 -4.91 6.21
C GLY A 44 7.64 -3.92 5.59
N ALA A 45 6.92 -4.36 4.56
CA ALA A 45 5.84 -3.59 3.94
C ALA A 45 4.70 -3.32 4.93
N GLY A 46 4.27 -4.33 5.70
CA GLY A 46 3.23 -4.16 6.73
C GLY A 46 3.60 -3.11 7.77
N LYS A 47 4.84 -3.13 8.28
CA LYS A 47 5.33 -2.12 9.24
C LYS A 47 5.35 -0.71 8.64
N LYS A 48 5.75 -0.58 7.37
CA LYS A 48 5.78 0.71 6.67
C LYS A 48 4.37 1.26 6.45
N ALA A 49 3.44 0.41 6.00
CA ALA A 49 2.04 0.78 5.78
C ALA A 49 1.39 1.23 7.09
N ALA A 50 1.58 0.49 8.19
CA ALA A 50 1.05 0.85 9.50
C ALA A 50 1.53 2.24 9.96
N ARG A 51 2.82 2.55 9.78
CA ARG A 51 3.37 3.87 10.09
C ARG A 51 2.73 4.98 9.25
N SER A 52 2.59 4.76 7.94
CA SER A 52 1.99 5.74 7.04
C SER A 52 0.49 5.96 7.29
N ILE A 53 -0.22 4.92 7.75
CA ILE A 53 -1.61 5.05 8.21
C ILE A 53 -1.68 5.93 9.47
N ILE A 54 -0.79 5.71 10.43
CA ILE A 54 -0.74 6.51 11.67
C ILE A 54 -0.45 7.99 11.33
N GLU A 55 0.58 8.25 10.53
CA GLU A 55 0.94 9.62 10.09
C GLU A 55 -0.26 10.31 9.41
N TYR A 56 -1.00 9.60 8.55
CA TYR A 56 -2.18 10.14 7.88
C TYR A 56 -3.35 10.44 8.83
N LEU A 57 -3.55 9.60 9.85
CA LEU A 57 -4.59 9.82 10.85
C LEU A 57 -4.22 10.99 11.78
N GLU A 58 -2.94 11.16 12.11
CA GLU A 58 -2.44 12.27 12.91
C GLU A 58 -2.53 13.60 12.17
N GLU A 59 -2.18 13.66 10.88
CA GLU A 59 -2.32 14.87 10.05
C GLU A 59 -3.78 15.30 9.84
N LYS A 60 -4.72 14.37 9.94
CA LYS A 60 -6.16 14.64 9.82
C LYS A 60 -6.84 15.07 11.12
N ARG A 61 -6.10 15.13 12.22
CA ARG A 61 -6.60 15.54 13.53
C ARG A 61 -6.64 17.05 13.67
#